data_AF-A0A0G4LSN1-F1
#
_entry.id   AF-A0A0G4LSN1-F1
#
_cell.length_a   1.000
_cell.length_b   1.000
_cell.length_c   1.000
_cell.angle_alpha   90.00
_cell.angle_beta   90.00
_cell.angle_gamma   90.00
#
_symmetry.space_group_name_H-M   'P 1'
#
loop_
_entity.id
_entity.type
_entity.pdbx_description
1 polymer ?
#
loop_
_entity_poly.entity_id
_entity_poly.type
_entity_poly.pdbx_seq_one_letter_code
_entity_poly.pdbx_strand_id
1 'polypeptide(L)'
;MSEAQRSLRDYYKEDDVHVREQKPSLIERLRNRFPFLGTKRGIAVVVAVVLLIIGGGLAGLAALPRGNGGRGDSDPDGLIEDDAHFYGQSPAVYPSPEMEVSGSGSSDAFTRAKTLVGRMTLEEKVSLTGGVPSKNGCAGTLPAVERLGFPGLCLHDAGQGLRATPIL
;
A
#
# COMPACT_ATOMS: atom_id res chain seq x y z
N MET A 1 31.61 -24.49 -0.44
CA MET A 1 30.26 -23.93 -0.19
C MET A 1 29.88 -24.30 1.23
N SER A 2 29.82 -23.32 2.13
CA SER A 2 29.67 -23.59 3.57
C SER A 2 28.25 -24.04 3.92
N GLU A 3 28.13 -24.80 5.01
CA GLU A 3 26.87 -25.33 5.53
C GLU A 3 25.82 -24.22 5.77
N ALA A 4 26.26 -22.99 6.06
CA ALA A 4 25.40 -21.83 6.22
C ALA A 4 24.62 -21.47 4.94
N GLN A 5 25.23 -21.63 3.75
CA GLN A 5 24.53 -21.37 2.49
C GLN A 5 23.53 -22.46 2.12
N ARG A 6 23.71 -23.69 2.63
CA ARG A 6 22.73 -24.78 2.43
C ARG A 6 21.51 -24.55 3.33
N SER A 7 21.73 -24.18 4.60
CA SER A 7 20.65 -23.85 5.54
C SER A 7 19.81 -22.65 5.08
N LEU A 8 20.43 -21.58 4.57
CA LEU A 8 19.69 -20.44 4.02
C LEU A 8 18.89 -20.78 2.77
N ARG A 9 19.43 -21.65 1.90
CA ARG A 9 18.72 -22.09 0.69
C ARG A 9 17.50 -22.96 1.04
N ASP A 10 17.63 -23.82 2.03
CA ASP A 10 16.52 -24.65 2.49
C ASP A 10 15.49 -23.82 3.25
N TYR A 11 15.91 -22.78 4.00
CA TYR A 11 15.00 -21.82 4.64
C TYR A 11 14.17 -21.00 3.63
N TYR A 12 14.76 -20.57 2.52
CA TYR A 12 14.02 -19.87 1.45
C TYR A 12 13.17 -20.79 0.57
N LYS A 13 13.45 -22.10 0.55
CA LYS A 13 12.79 -23.04 -0.35
C LYS A 13 11.41 -23.50 0.14
N GLU A 14 11.15 -23.40 1.44
CA GLU A 14 9.87 -23.83 2.03
C GLU A 14 8.71 -22.87 1.72
N ASP A 15 8.99 -21.59 1.42
CA ASP A 15 7.96 -20.57 1.15
C ASP A 15 7.46 -20.55 -0.31
N ASP A 16 8.19 -21.14 -1.26
CA ASP A 16 7.86 -21.08 -2.70
C ASP A 16 6.95 -22.22 -3.20
N VAL A 17 6.64 -23.22 -2.37
CA VAL A 17 5.87 -24.41 -2.82
C VAL A 17 4.35 -24.17 -2.84
N HIS A 18 3.85 -23.08 -2.26
CA HIS A 18 2.43 -22.77 -2.25
C HIS A 18 2.17 -21.33 -2.71
N VAL A 19 2.08 -21.10 -4.03
CA VAL A 19 1.01 -20.34 -4.72
C VAL A 19 1.44 -20.18 -6.19
N ARG A 20 1.21 -21.20 -7.02
CA ARG A 20 0.79 -20.94 -8.41
C ARG A 20 -0.73 -20.86 -8.41
N GLU A 21 -1.27 -19.72 -7.99
CA GLU A 21 -2.67 -19.39 -8.25
C GLU A 21 -2.81 -19.19 -9.77
N GLN A 22 -3.27 -20.23 -10.46
CA GLN A 22 -3.81 -20.06 -11.80
C GLN A 22 -5.16 -19.35 -11.65
N LYS A 23 -5.13 -18.01 -11.60
CA LYS A 23 -6.33 -17.19 -11.39
C LYS A 23 -7.36 -17.52 -12.47
N PRO A 24 -8.55 -18.02 -12.10
CA PRO A 24 -9.60 -18.31 -13.07
C PRO A 24 -9.99 -17.01 -13.78
N SER A 25 -10.31 -17.13 -15.07
CA SER A 25 -10.71 -15.99 -15.89
C SER A 25 -11.87 -15.23 -15.21
N LEU A 26 -11.89 -13.90 -15.36
CA LEU A 26 -12.86 -13.02 -14.69
C LEU A 26 -14.32 -13.47 -14.95
N ILE A 27 -14.57 -13.98 -16.16
CA ILE A 27 -15.84 -14.55 -16.62
C ILE A 27 -16.24 -15.78 -15.80
N GLU A 28 -15.28 -16.62 -15.46
CA GLU A 28 -15.49 -17.84 -14.69
C GLU A 28 -15.79 -17.54 -13.22
N ARG A 29 -15.14 -16.51 -12.66
CA ARG A 29 -15.45 -15.98 -11.32
C ARG A 29 -16.86 -15.40 -11.27
N LEU A 30 -17.25 -14.63 -12.29
CA LEU A 30 -18.59 -14.05 -12.40
C LEU A 30 -19.68 -15.11 -12.55
N ARG A 31 -19.44 -16.16 -13.35
CA ARG A 31 -20.38 -17.28 -13.55
C ARG A 31 -20.56 -18.14 -12.30
N ASN A 32 -19.48 -18.39 -11.54
CA ASN A 32 -19.55 -19.14 -10.29
C ASN A 32 -20.16 -18.32 -9.15
N ARG A 33 -19.99 -17.00 -9.18
CA ARG A 33 -20.59 -16.09 -8.18
C ARG A 33 -22.10 -15.93 -8.38
N PHE A 34 -22.57 -15.98 -9.61
CA PHE A 34 -23.97 -15.76 -9.97
C PHE A 34 -24.51 -16.89 -10.85
N PRO A 35 -25.01 -17.99 -10.25
CA PRO A 35 -25.44 -19.18 -11.00
C PRO A 35 -26.62 -18.92 -11.95
N PHE A 36 -27.36 -17.84 -11.74
CA PHE A 36 -28.47 -17.43 -12.60
C PHE A 36 -28.00 -16.88 -13.96
N LEU A 37 -26.75 -16.41 -14.11
CA LEU A 37 -26.20 -15.98 -15.41
C LEU A 37 -25.98 -17.15 -16.40
N GLY A 38 -26.03 -18.40 -15.95
CA GLY A 38 -25.84 -19.59 -16.81
C GLY A 38 -27.09 -20.03 -17.58
N THR A 39 -28.28 -19.51 -17.24
CA THR A 39 -29.54 -19.87 -17.90
C THR A 39 -30.03 -18.75 -18.81
N LYS A 40 -30.58 -19.12 -19.98
CA LYS A 40 -31.12 -18.15 -20.97
C LYS A 40 -32.14 -17.18 -20.36
N ARG A 41 -32.90 -17.64 -19.34
CA ARG A 41 -33.88 -16.84 -18.60
C ARG A 41 -33.21 -15.84 -17.65
N GLY A 42 -32.10 -16.18 -17.01
CA GLY A 42 -31.40 -15.28 -16.09
C GLY A 42 -30.66 -14.14 -16.80
N ILE A 43 -30.07 -14.40 -17.97
CA ILE A 43 -29.50 -13.34 -18.81
C ILE A 43 -30.58 -12.34 -19.23
N ALA A 44 -31.76 -12.81 -19.62
CA ALA A 44 -32.89 -11.95 -19.99
C ALA A 44 -33.34 -11.05 -18.83
N VAL A 45 -33.36 -11.55 -17.59
CA VAL A 45 -33.68 -10.76 -16.40
C VAL A 45 -32.61 -9.71 -16.12
N VAL A 46 -31.32 -10.04 -16.23
CA VAL A 46 -30.23 -9.06 -16.05
C VAL A 46 -30.32 -7.95 -17.09
N VAL A 47 -30.53 -8.30 -18.36
CA VAL A 47 -30.67 -7.32 -19.44
C VAL A 47 -31.90 -6.44 -19.21
N ALA A 48 -33.03 -7.00 -18.79
CA ALA A 48 -34.23 -6.22 -18.46
C ALA A 48 -34.00 -5.27 -17.29
N VAL A 49 -33.34 -5.71 -16.21
CA VAL A 49 -33.02 -4.85 -15.05
C VAL A 49 -32.04 -3.74 -15.43
N VAL A 50 -31.00 -4.06 -16.22
CA VAL A 50 -30.05 -3.05 -16.71
C VAL A 50 -30.74 -2.03 -17.61
N LEU A 51 -31.64 -2.46 -18.49
CA LEU A 51 -32.44 -1.55 -19.33
C LEU A 51 -33.42 -0.69 -18.52
N LEU A 52 -33.96 -1.20 -17.41
CA LEU A 52 -34.80 -0.41 -16.51
C LEU A 52 -33.99 0.61 -15.69
N ILE A 53 -32.78 0.27 -15.27
CA ILE A 53 -31.88 1.19 -14.54
C ILE A 53 -31.37 2.31 -15.48
N ILE A 54 -30.91 1.95 -16.68
CA ILE A 54 -30.40 2.91 -17.66
C ILE A 54 -31.55 3.73 -18.27
N GLY A 55 -32.71 3.12 -18.52
CA GLY A 55 -33.89 3.80 -19.08
C GLY A 55 -34.66 4.65 -18.07
N GLY A 56 -34.69 4.27 -16.79
CA GLY A 56 -35.37 5.01 -15.73
C GLY A 56 -34.53 6.11 -15.07
N GLY A 57 -33.20 6.01 -15.15
CA GLY A 57 -32.28 6.92 -14.47
C GLY A 57 -32.34 8.39 -14.93
N LEU A 58 -32.70 8.66 -16.19
CA LEU A 58 -32.79 10.04 -16.69
C LEU A 58 -34.00 10.82 -16.16
N ALA A 59 -35.09 10.15 -15.78
CA ALA A 59 -36.29 10.82 -15.28
C ALA A 59 -36.14 11.31 -13.82
N GLY A 60 -35.25 10.70 -13.04
CA GLY A 60 -34.99 11.09 -11.65
C GLY A 60 -34.15 12.36 -11.48
N LEU A 61 -33.39 12.77 -12.51
CA LEU A 61 -32.48 13.92 -12.42
C LEU A 61 -33.21 15.28 -12.48
N ALA A 62 -34.43 15.31 -13.00
CA ALA A 62 -35.25 16.53 -13.10
C ALA A 62 -36.01 16.89 -11.80
N ALA A 63 -36.03 15.98 -10.80
CA ALA A 63 -36.80 16.16 -9.57
C ALA A 63 -35.95 16.50 -8.33
N LEU A 64 -34.64 16.71 -8.49
CA LEU A 64 -33.80 17.18 -7.39
C LEU A 64 -34.09 18.67 -7.13
N PRO A 65 -34.47 19.07 -5.89
CA PRO A 65 -34.49 20.48 -5.55
C PRO A 65 -33.10 21.05 -5.80
N ARG A 66 -33.04 22.19 -6.51
CA ARG A 66 -31.82 22.99 -6.67
C ARG A 66 -31.39 23.40 -5.26
N GLY A 67 -30.52 22.60 -4.65
CA GLY A 67 -29.90 22.92 -3.38
C GLY A 67 -29.20 24.26 -3.57
N ASN A 68 -29.61 25.25 -2.79
CA ASN A 68 -28.94 26.53 -2.68
C ASN A 68 -27.55 26.25 -2.10
N GLY A 69 -26.61 25.92 -2.99
CA GLY A 69 -25.20 25.77 -2.65
C GLY A 69 -24.79 27.03 -1.91
N GLY A 70 -24.34 26.86 -0.67
CA GLY A 70 -23.92 27.97 0.17
C GLY A 70 -22.97 28.87 -0.62
N ARG A 71 -23.13 30.18 -0.44
CA ARG A 71 -22.16 31.19 -0.85
C ARG A 71 -20.81 30.81 -0.22
N GLY A 72 -20.03 30.00 -0.92
CA GLY A 72 -18.59 30.03 -0.83
C GLY A 72 -18.17 31.38 -1.39
N ASP A 73 -17.46 32.13 -0.57
CA ASP A 73 -16.80 33.36 -0.99
C ASP A 73 -15.90 33.00 -2.19
N SER A 74 -16.41 33.26 -3.39
CA SER A 74 -15.77 32.87 -4.65
C SER A 74 -15.06 34.11 -5.12
N ASP A 75 -13.81 34.25 -4.71
CA ASP A 75 -12.88 35.23 -5.24
C ASP A 75 -12.86 35.12 -6.78
N PRO A 76 -13.16 36.19 -7.54
CA PRO A 76 -13.45 36.10 -8.98
C PRO A 76 -12.34 35.52 -9.85
N ASP A 77 -11.08 35.48 -9.40
CA ASP A 77 -9.95 34.88 -10.13
C ASP A 77 -9.52 33.50 -9.60
N GLY A 78 -9.98 33.07 -8.42
CA GLY A 78 -9.68 31.75 -7.84
C GLY A 78 -8.19 31.41 -7.69
N LEU A 79 -7.31 32.40 -7.84
CA LEU A 79 -5.87 32.26 -7.69
C LEU A 79 -5.55 32.36 -6.20
N ILE A 80 -4.97 31.29 -5.65
CA ILE A 80 -4.42 31.32 -4.31
C ILE A 80 -3.09 32.08 -4.41
N GLU A 81 -3.13 33.38 -4.13
CA GLU A 81 -1.95 34.25 -4.19
C GLU A 81 -1.12 34.24 -2.91
N ASP A 82 -1.64 33.66 -1.83
CA ASP A 82 -1.01 33.66 -0.50
C ASP A 82 -1.05 32.28 0.18
N ASP A 83 0.12 31.87 0.70
CA ASP A 83 0.30 30.57 1.36
C ASP A 83 -0.52 30.44 2.66
N ALA A 84 -0.97 31.55 3.28
CA ALA A 84 -1.76 31.49 4.50
C ALA A 84 -3.13 30.87 4.29
N HIS A 85 -3.61 30.80 3.05
CA HIS A 85 -4.81 30.03 2.70
C HIS A 85 -4.72 28.58 3.20
N PHE A 86 -3.53 27.98 3.19
CA PHE A 86 -3.32 26.57 3.60
C PHE A 86 -3.01 26.39 5.10
N TYR A 87 -2.76 27.47 5.85
CA TYR A 87 -2.41 27.35 7.27
C TYR A 87 -3.60 26.86 8.09
N GLY A 88 -3.34 25.89 8.99
CA GLY A 88 -4.35 25.34 9.89
C GLY A 88 -5.36 24.38 9.25
N GLN A 89 -5.24 24.08 7.94
CA GLN A 89 -6.12 23.11 7.27
C GLN A 89 -5.81 21.64 7.64
N SER A 90 -4.63 21.37 8.21
CA SER A 90 -4.25 20.06 8.73
C SER A 90 -4.39 20.07 10.26
N PRO A 91 -5.44 19.45 10.83
CA PRO A 91 -5.58 19.38 12.28
C PRO A 91 -4.45 18.55 12.88
N ALA A 92 -3.97 18.97 14.05
CA ALA A 92 -2.99 18.21 14.82
C ALA A 92 -3.55 16.85 15.27
N VAL A 93 -2.80 15.77 15.03
CA VAL A 93 -3.12 14.43 15.52
C VAL A 93 -1.97 13.95 16.40
N TYR A 94 -2.26 13.76 17.68
CA TYR A 94 -1.28 13.34 18.69
C TYR A 94 -1.90 12.31 19.65
N PRO A 95 -1.08 11.39 20.22
CA PRO A 95 0.32 11.13 19.89
C PRO A 95 0.47 10.32 18.58
N SER A 96 1.71 10.17 18.09
CA SER A 96 2.00 9.17 17.06
C SER A 96 1.66 7.78 17.60
N PRO A 97 0.80 6.98 16.93
CA PRO A 97 0.45 5.65 17.41
C PRO A 97 1.68 4.74 17.53
N GLU A 98 1.72 3.93 18.58
CA GLU A 98 2.71 2.84 18.68
C GLU A 98 2.31 1.69 17.76
N MET A 99 3.29 0.86 17.38
CA MET A 99 3.02 -0.30 16.53
C MET A 99 2.21 -1.35 17.31
N GLU A 100 0.94 -1.53 16.95
CA GLU A 100 0.08 -2.60 17.48
C GLU A 100 0.20 -3.88 16.65
N VAL A 101 0.28 -5.02 17.32
CA VAL A 101 0.31 -6.33 16.65
C VAL A 101 -1.13 -6.79 16.40
N SER A 102 -1.73 -6.34 15.31
CA SER A 102 -3.03 -6.84 14.84
C SER A 102 -2.87 -7.64 13.55
N GLY A 103 -3.05 -8.97 13.62
CA GLY A 103 -2.93 -9.89 12.48
C GLY A 103 -1.82 -10.93 12.64
N SER A 104 -1.98 -12.09 12.00
CA SER A 104 -1.08 -13.24 12.16
C SER A 104 0.31 -13.06 11.54
N GLY A 105 0.45 -12.21 10.51
CA GLY A 105 1.74 -11.98 9.84
C GLY A 105 2.65 -10.97 10.54
N SER A 106 2.10 -9.98 11.24
CA SER A 106 2.89 -8.89 11.85
C SER A 106 3.52 -9.27 13.18
N SER A 107 3.08 -10.36 13.83
CA SER A 107 3.49 -10.72 15.20
C SER A 107 4.92 -11.24 15.32
N ASP A 108 5.37 -12.10 14.39
CA ASP A 108 6.74 -12.62 14.42
C ASP A 108 7.76 -11.53 14.07
N ALA A 109 7.48 -10.76 13.01
CA ALA A 109 8.31 -9.62 12.61
C ALA A 109 8.44 -8.59 13.74
N PHE A 110 7.33 -8.25 14.40
CA PHE A 110 7.33 -7.37 15.56
C PHE A 110 8.19 -7.92 16.70
N THR A 111 8.06 -9.21 17.02
CA THR A 111 8.80 -9.85 18.11
C THR A 111 10.31 -9.84 17.84
N ARG A 112 10.73 -10.13 16.61
CA ARG A 112 12.14 -10.07 16.19
C ARG A 112 12.69 -8.66 16.23
N ALA A 113 11.93 -7.69 15.70
CA ALA A 113 12.31 -6.28 15.72
C ALA A 113 12.46 -5.77 17.16
N LYS A 114 11.48 -6.05 18.04
CA LYS A 114 11.53 -5.67 19.45
C LYS A 114 12.72 -6.30 20.18
N THR A 115 13.06 -7.55 19.88
CA THR A 115 14.23 -8.23 20.45
C THR A 115 15.55 -7.61 20.00
N LEU A 116 15.68 -7.27 18.71
CA LEU A 116 16.87 -6.63 18.17
C LEU A 116 17.05 -5.20 18.72
N VAL A 117 16.01 -4.37 18.62
CA VAL A 117 16.01 -2.98 19.10
C VAL A 117 16.14 -2.90 20.62
N GLY A 118 15.59 -3.87 21.35
CA GLY A 118 15.74 -3.98 22.80
C GLY A 118 17.19 -4.18 23.26
N ARG A 119 18.07 -4.68 22.39
CA ARG A 119 19.50 -4.86 22.65
C ARG A 119 20.35 -3.67 22.20
N MET A 120 19.76 -2.65 21.55
CA MET A 120 20.49 -1.49 21.02
C MET A 120 20.73 -0.39 22.06
N THR A 121 21.86 0.31 21.96
CA THR A 121 22.09 1.57 22.69
C THR A 121 21.25 2.70 22.11
N LEU A 122 21.22 3.86 22.76
CA LEU A 122 20.49 5.01 22.26
C LEU A 122 21.06 5.50 20.92
N GLU A 123 22.38 5.53 20.80
CA GLU A 123 23.12 5.96 19.61
C GLU A 123 22.82 5.02 18.43
N GLU A 124 22.80 3.71 18.69
CA GLU A 124 22.45 2.71 17.68
C GLU A 124 20.99 2.88 17.22
N LYS A 125 20.04 3.16 18.13
CA LYS A 125 18.64 3.44 17.75
C LYS A 125 18.50 4.70 16.91
N VAL A 126 19.20 5.78 17.26
CA VAL A 126 19.20 7.02 16.48
C VAL A 126 19.80 6.79 15.09
N SER A 127 20.80 5.92 14.98
CA SER A 127 21.41 5.58 13.69
C SER A 127 20.43 4.90 12.72
N LEU A 128 19.38 4.24 13.21
CA LEU A 128 18.33 3.64 12.36
C LEU A 128 17.38 4.68 11.76
N THR A 129 17.27 5.88 12.34
CA THR A 129 16.39 6.95 11.85
C THR A 129 17.14 8.00 11.03
N GLY A 130 18.48 7.97 11.05
CA GLY A 130 19.34 8.88 10.31
C GLY A 130 20.03 8.21 9.11
N GLY A 131 19.79 8.75 7.91
CA GLY A 131 20.51 8.33 6.71
C GLY A 131 21.97 8.82 6.72
N VAL A 132 22.86 8.02 6.15
CA VAL A 132 24.28 8.38 5.92
C VAL A 132 24.58 8.49 4.42
N PRO A 133 25.60 9.25 4.01
CA PRO A 133 26.03 9.29 2.61
C PRO A 133 26.31 7.89 2.08
N SER A 134 25.65 7.56 0.98
CA SER A 134 25.82 6.27 0.30
C SER A 134 27.23 6.17 -0.27
N LYS A 135 27.92 5.07 0.05
CA LYS A 135 29.22 4.70 -0.55
C LYS A 135 29.07 3.73 -1.72
N ASN A 136 27.84 3.32 -2.02
CA ASN A 136 27.49 2.34 -3.04
C ASN A 136 26.41 2.94 -3.96
N GLY A 137 25.80 2.12 -4.82
CA GLY A 137 24.73 2.57 -5.73
C GLY A 137 23.40 2.89 -5.05
N CYS A 138 23.27 2.74 -3.73
CA CYS A 138 21.99 2.95 -3.03
C CYS A 138 21.57 4.42 -3.02
N ALA A 139 20.29 4.67 -3.24
CA ALA A 139 19.69 6.01 -3.17
C ALA A 139 19.67 6.55 -1.72
N GLY A 140 19.49 5.65 -0.74
CA GLY A 140 19.61 5.95 0.68
C GLY A 140 20.33 4.82 1.41
N THR A 141 21.00 5.13 2.52
CA THR A 141 21.71 4.12 3.32
C THR A 141 21.52 4.37 4.81
N LEU A 142 21.17 3.32 5.54
CA LEU A 142 21.29 3.27 7.00
C LEU A 142 22.59 2.55 7.38
N PRO A 143 23.33 3.05 8.38
CA PRO A 143 24.58 2.43 8.82
C PRO A 143 24.34 1.06 9.45
N ALA A 144 25.37 0.22 9.43
CA ALA A 144 25.37 -1.06 10.11
C ALA A 144 25.47 -0.88 11.63
N VAL A 145 24.87 -1.82 12.38
CA VAL A 145 25.10 -1.98 13.82
C VAL A 145 25.86 -3.29 14.00
N GLU A 146 27.17 -3.22 13.81
CA GLU A 146 28.08 -4.38 13.75
C GLU A 146 28.01 -5.24 15.02
N ARG A 147 27.90 -4.60 16.19
CA ARG A 147 27.82 -5.27 17.50
C ARG A 147 26.65 -6.26 17.60
N LEU A 148 25.54 -5.97 16.91
CA LEU A 148 24.34 -6.82 16.88
C LEU A 148 24.19 -7.60 15.56
N GLY A 149 25.16 -7.47 14.64
CA GLY A 149 25.12 -8.11 13.33
C GLY A 149 24.06 -7.55 12.38
N PHE A 150 23.59 -6.32 12.59
CA PHE A 150 22.69 -5.65 11.65
C PHE A 150 23.54 -5.02 10.53
N PRO A 151 23.38 -5.45 9.27
CA PRO A 151 24.28 -5.03 8.18
C PRO A 151 24.02 -3.61 7.67
N GLY A 152 23.00 -2.93 8.19
CA GLY A 152 22.50 -1.67 7.63
C GLY A 152 21.36 -1.91 6.64
N LEU A 153 20.90 -0.83 6.01
CA LEU A 153 19.83 -0.90 5.01
C LEU A 153 20.20 -0.09 3.78
N CYS A 154 20.11 -0.71 2.61
CA CYS A 154 20.20 -0.05 1.31
C CYS A 154 18.79 0.25 0.81
N LEU A 155 18.47 1.52 0.63
CA LEU A 155 17.20 1.99 0.07
C LEU A 155 17.43 2.42 -1.37
N HIS A 156 16.53 2.03 -2.27
CA HIS A 156 16.69 2.25 -3.69
C HIS A 156 15.36 2.54 -4.36
N ASP A 157 15.37 3.48 -5.30
CA ASP A 157 14.24 3.73 -6.20
C ASP A 157 14.24 2.72 -7.35
N ALA A 158 13.19 2.58 -8.15
CA ALA A 158 11.89 3.23 -8.12
C ALA A 158 10.75 2.19 -8.12
N GLY A 159 9.49 2.65 -8.01
CA GLY A 159 8.32 1.75 -7.98
C GLY A 159 8.14 0.87 -9.22
N GLN A 160 8.77 1.23 -10.34
CA GLN A 160 8.75 0.50 -11.63
C GLN A 160 10.02 -0.31 -11.91
N GLY A 161 10.95 -0.39 -10.96
CA GLY A 161 12.21 -1.12 -11.11
C GLY A 161 13.41 -0.34 -10.58
N LEU A 162 14.54 -1.02 -10.46
CA LEU A 162 15.74 -0.50 -9.83
C LEU A 162 16.35 0.65 -10.65
N ARG A 163 16.43 1.84 -10.07
CA ARG A 163 16.86 3.09 -10.72
C ARG A 163 18.38 3.24 -10.72
N ALA A 164 19.00 3.60 -11.85
CA ALA A 164 20.43 3.89 -11.91
C ALA A 164 21.34 2.69 -11.57
N THR A 165 20.87 1.46 -11.89
CA THR A 165 21.79 0.34 -12.04
C THR A 165 22.40 0.32 -13.43
N PRO A 166 23.64 -0.17 -13.57
CA PRO A 166 24.19 -0.41 -14.90
C PRO A 166 23.28 -1.40 -15.65
N ILE A 167 22.84 -0.99 -16.84
CA ILE A 167 22.39 -1.93 -17.86
C ILE A 167 23.67 -2.58 -18.41
N LEU A 168 23.82 -3.88 -18.20
CA LEU A 168 24.89 -4.67 -18.80
C LEU A 168 24.61 -4.89 -20.28
#